data_AF-A0AA39H9J9-F1
#
_entry.id   AF-A0AA39H9J9-F1
#
_cell.length_a   1.000
_cell.length_b   1.000
_cell.length_c   1.000
_cell.angle_alpha   90.00
_cell.angle_beta   90.00
_cell.angle_gamma   90.00
#
_symmetry.space_group_name_H-M   'P 1'
#
loop_
_entity.id
_entity.type
_entity.pdbx_description
1 polymer ?
#
loop_
_entity_poly.entity_id
_entity_poly.type
_entity_poly.pdbx_seq_one_letter_code
_entity_poly.pdbx_strand_id
1 'polypeptide(L)'
;MLKHELIKHSCYKLMFYMGILDCFAIITSCLIPGVFAWVGMVSCPHLTTFQYVVTSIALGIWCSECLTCVVLSFNRCVDLWRHKYLVALFSQHRTYYWIALCFAYLLFVTTFARGLFFSSNAYAWFFDPYYGVAEVHVDKSMYMSRIHYVNNISVIILLTALNTVLIVSMYWKTRKSSSAYLSRMQRRVTIQTVLVCFINFFAAFVYAYMQFLPTPTYVILLGQLTWQLSTEMGMPLVFLLLSFAFSLVIPDSAPTIGWTRFGNFYYIVHTDKGRTFLEAERHCSSTGAHLASIHISAENLFVESLIYNSLPKSNITAWIGAFRAAATERFLWVDGTPMDFSDWLTGKPEIGSSEPECSVMFIRQHHPTKSFHWVPRSCNIKLNAVCKMPAFGEA
;
A
#
# COMPACT_ATOMS: atom_id res chain seq x y z
N MET A 1 -0.67 9.16 13.60
CA MET A 1 -0.61 7.90 14.37
C MET A 1 -0.34 6.75 13.40
N LEU A 2 0.83 6.10 13.46
CA LEU A 2 1.15 4.94 12.61
C LEU A 2 0.22 3.78 13.01
N LYS A 3 -0.63 3.29 12.09
CA LYS A 3 -1.44 2.09 12.36
C LYS A 3 -0.49 0.88 12.44
N HIS A 4 -0.44 0.22 13.59
CA HIS A 4 0.43 -0.93 13.88
C HIS A 4 0.32 -2.06 12.82
N GLU A 5 -0.84 -2.18 12.20
CA GLU A 5 -1.11 -3.14 11.11
C GLU A 5 -0.32 -2.86 9.82
N LEU A 6 0.00 -1.60 9.51
CA LEU A 6 0.75 -1.23 8.30
C LEU A 6 2.22 -1.68 8.35
N ILE A 7 2.81 -1.69 9.55
CA ILE A 7 4.20 -2.10 9.77
C ILE A 7 4.40 -3.58 9.43
N LYS A 8 3.34 -4.41 9.43
CA LYS A 8 3.45 -5.83 9.07
C LYS A 8 3.82 -6.03 7.59
N HIS A 9 3.53 -5.08 6.72
CA HIS A 9 3.82 -5.18 5.29
C HIS A 9 5.27 -4.80 4.96
N SER A 10 5.98 -5.67 4.23
CA SER A 10 7.37 -5.46 3.80
C SER A 10 7.56 -4.18 2.97
N CYS A 11 6.61 -3.89 2.08
CA CYS A 11 6.57 -2.65 1.30
C CYS A 11 6.62 -1.41 2.18
N TYR A 12 5.81 -1.40 3.24
CA TYR A 12 5.65 -0.25 4.09
C TYR A 12 6.93 0.00 4.89
N LYS A 13 7.60 -1.06 5.37
CA LYS A 13 8.90 -0.95 6.02
C LYS A 13 9.96 -0.33 5.11
N LEU A 14 10.02 -0.74 3.84
CA LEU A 14 10.94 -0.19 2.85
C LEU A 14 10.62 1.29 2.53
N MET A 15 9.35 1.62 2.33
CA MET A 15 8.92 3.01 2.09
C MET A 15 9.17 3.91 3.31
N PHE A 16 9.00 3.39 4.52
CA PHE A 16 9.31 4.12 5.75
C PHE A 16 10.82 4.40 5.87
N TYR A 17 11.67 3.41 5.56
CA TYR A 17 13.11 3.61 5.52
C TYR A 17 13.53 4.63 4.46
N MET A 18 12.99 4.54 3.25
CA MET A 18 13.20 5.53 2.19
C MET A 18 12.79 6.93 2.66
N GLY A 19 11.66 7.04 3.36
CA GLY A 19 11.24 8.31 3.94
C GLY A 19 12.20 8.90 4.97
N ILE A 20 12.85 8.08 5.78
CA ILE A 20 13.90 8.56 6.69
C ILE A 20 15.07 9.15 5.88
N LEU A 21 15.46 8.50 4.79
CA LEU A 21 16.51 8.99 3.89
C LEU A 21 16.10 10.34 3.27
N ASP A 22 14.88 10.45 2.74
CA ASP A 22 14.34 11.69 2.16
C ASP A 22 14.41 12.87 3.15
N CYS A 23 14.11 12.64 4.44
CA CYS A 23 14.22 13.68 5.47
C CYS A 23 15.66 14.21 5.61
N PHE A 24 16.66 13.33 5.58
CA PHE A 24 18.06 13.75 5.59
C PHE A 24 18.48 14.36 4.26
N ALA A 25 17.98 13.84 3.13
CA ALA A 25 18.25 14.34 1.79
C ALA A 25 17.81 15.80 1.63
N ILE A 26 16.66 16.20 2.21
CA ILE A 26 16.18 17.59 2.20
C ILE A 26 17.18 18.53 2.89
N ILE A 27 17.75 18.09 4.02
CA ILE A 27 18.73 18.90 4.75
C ILE A 27 19.98 19.10 3.89
N THR A 28 20.53 18.02 3.34
CA THR A 28 21.79 18.05 2.60
C THR A 28 21.68 18.60 1.19
N SER A 29 20.50 18.50 0.56
CA SER A 29 20.28 18.87 -0.85
C SER A 29 19.53 20.18 -1.04
N CYS A 30 18.82 20.67 -0.01
CA CYS A 30 18.03 21.91 -0.11
C CYS A 30 18.47 22.97 0.88
N LEU A 31 18.44 22.66 2.19
CA LEU A 31 18.70 23.66 3.24
C LEU A 31 20.16 24.13 3.22
N ILE A 32 21.11 23.18 3.22
CA ILE A 32 22.54 23.51 3.21
C ILE A 32 22.96 24.19 1.90
N PRO A 33 22.59 23.68 0.70
CA PRO A 33 22.84 24.38 -0.57
C PRO A 33 22.22 25.76 -0.65
N GLY A 34 21.04 25.98 -0.07
CA GLY A 34 20.44 27.31 0.02
C GLY A 34 21.30 28.31 0.78
N VAL A 35 21.89 27.88 1.90
CA VAL A 35 22.87 28.69 2.65
C VAL A 35 24.14 28.91 1.83
N PHE A 36 24.66 27.87 1.16
CA PHE A 36 25.86 27.98 0.32
C PHE A 36 25.65 28.93 -0.85
N ALA A 37 24.47 28.91 -1.49
CA ALA A 37 24.07 29.83 -2.53
C ALA A 37 24.01 31.27 -2.01
N TRP A 38 23.41 31.50 -0.84
CA TRP A 38 23.28 32.83 -0.25
C TRP A 38 24.65 33.45 0.11
N VAL A 39 25.60 32.64 0.59
CA VAL A 39 26.96 33.07 0.92
C VAL A 39 27.84 33.22 -0.33
N GLY A 40 27.40 32.74 -1.50
CA GLY A 40 28.21 32.77 -2.73
C GLY A 40 29.37 31.77 -2.69
N MET A 41 29.14 30.59 -2.13
CA MET A 41 30.19 29.58 -1.94
C MET A 41 30.67 28.99 -3.27
N VAL A 42 31.95 29.16 -3.54
CA VAL A 42 32.76 28.43 -4.52
C VAL A 42 33.83 27.67 -3.72
N SER A 43 34.37 26.55 -4.23
CA SER A 43 35.35 25.70 -3.54
C SER A 43 36.47 26.49 -2.87
N CYS A 44 36.35 26.72 -1.56
CA CYS A 44 37.20 27.61 -0.76
C CYS A 44 37.92 26.84 0.35
N PRO A 45 39.21 27.14 0.66
CA PRO A 45 40.03 26.34 1.59
C PRO A 45 39.51 26.25 3.04
N HIS A 46 38.71 27.23 3.49
CA HIS A 46 38.28 27.31 4.89
C HIS A 46 36.97 26.54 5.18
N LEU A 47 36.16 26.21 4.16
CA LEU A 47 34.90 25.47 4.31
C LEU A 47 34.86 24.15 3.53
N THR A 48 35.93 23.81 2.80
CA THR A 48 36.05 22.58 2.01
C THR A 48 35.81 21.32 2.82
N THR A 49 36.29 21.25 4.07
CA THR A 49 36.07 20.07 4.92
C THR A 49 34.59 19.88 5.28
N PHE A 50 33.89 20.97 5.64
CA PHE A 50 32.45 20.90 5.95
C PHE A 50 31.63 20.51 4.71
N GLN A 51 31.91 21.15 3.58
CA GLN A 51 31.29 20.85 2.29
C GLN A 51 31.54 19.39 1.88
N TYR A 52 32.76 18.89 2.08
CA TYR A 52 33.11 17.49 1.79
C TYR A 52 32.32 16.50 2.66
N VAL A 53 32.16 16.77 3.96
CA VAL A 53 31.38 15.90 4.85
C VAL A 53 29.91 15.88 4.44
N VAL A 54 29.31 17.06 4.24
CA VAL A 54 27.89 17.17 3.83
C VAL A 54 27.64 16.42 2.52
N THR A 55 28.54 16.55 1.56
CA THR A 55 28.38 15.94 0.23
C THR A 55 28.64 14.45 0.20
N SER A 56 29.55 13.96 1.04
CA SER A 56 29.77 12.53 1.21
C SER A 56 28.51 11.88 1.80
N ILE A 57 27.86 12.53 2.76
CA ILE A 57 26.58 12.08 3.32
C ILE A 57 25.48 12.15 2.25
N ALA A 58 25.36 13.27 1.53
CA ALA A 58 24.36 13.43 0.47
C ALA A 58 24.48 12.34 -0.61
N LEU A 59 25.72 12.03 -1.02
CA LEU A 59 25.99 10.97 -1.99
C LEU A 59 25.67 9.58 -1.44
N GLY A 60 25.96 9.33 -0.16
CA GLY A 60 25.59 8.10 0.52
C GLY A 60 24.08 7.90 0.60
N ILE A 61 23.34 8.96 0.91
CA ILE A 61 21.88 8.99 0.93
C ILE A 61 21.33 8.66 -0.47
N TRP A 62 21.78 9.37 -1.51
CA TRP A 62 21.39 9.14 -2.90
C TRP A 62 21.56 7.67 -3.33
N CYS A 63 22.74 7.10 -3.07
CA CYS A 63 23.04 5.73 -3.44
C CYS A 63 22.19 4.71 -2.64
N SER A 64 21.93 4.97 -1.36
CA SER A 64 21.05 4.13 -0.54
C SER A 64 19.59 4.19 -0.98
N GLU A 65 19.09 5.38 -1.33
CA GLU A 65 17.75 5.58 -1.88
C GLU A 65 17.59 4.79 -3.19
N CYS A 66 18.56 4.91 -4.10
CA CYS A 66 18.62 4.16 -5.35
C CYS A 66 18.53 2.64 -5.12
N LEU A 67 19.33 2.10 -4.19
CA LEU A 67 19.30 0.68 -3.85
C LEU A 67 17.95 0.28 -3.22
N THR A 68 17.39 1.13 -2.36
CA THR A 68 16.08 0.91 -1.76
C THR A 68 14.97 0.88 -2.82
N CYS A 69 15.04 1.72 -3.86
CA CYS A 69 14.13 1.68 -5.01
C CYS A 69 14.23 0.35 -5.77
N VAL A 70 15.45 -0.15 -6.01
CA VAL A 70 15.67 -1.44 -6.67
C VAL A 70 15.05 -2.58 -5.84
N VAL A 71 15.31 -2.59 -4.53
CA VAL A 71 14.74 -3.57 -3.59
C VAL A 71 13.21 -3.47 -3.55
N LEU A 72 12.65 -2.27 -3.58
CA LEU A 72 11.22 -2.03 -3.61
C LEU A 72 10.59 -2.58 -4.90
N SER A 73 11.16 -2.29 -6.07
CA SER A 73 10.69 -2.84 -7.35
C SER A 73 10.79 -4.36 -7.41
N PHE A 74 11.88 -4.93 -6.89
CA PHE A 74 12.02 -6.37 -6.77
C PHE A 74 10.95 -6.98 -5.85
N ASN A 75 10.71 -6.36 -4.68
CA ASN A 75 9.66 -6.75 -3.74
C ASN A 75 8.28 -6.77 -4.41
N ARG A 76 7.95 -5.75 -5.24
CA ARG A 76 6.69 -5.70 -6.00
C ARG A 76 6.61 -6.80 -7.08
N CYS A 77 7.70 -7.08 -7.79
CA CYS A 77 7.74 -8.14 -8.81
C CYS A 77 7.44 -9.52 -8.18
N VAL A 78 8.08 -9.83 -7.06
CA VAL A 78 7.89 -11.09 -6.34
C VAL A 78 6.46 -11.22 -5.81
N ASP A 79 5.90 -10.14 -5.26
CA ASP A 79 4.52 -10.07 -4.78
C ASP A 79 3.50 -10.37 -5.91
N LEU A 80 3.74 -9.84 -7.11
CA LEU A 80 2.84 -10.07 -8.26
C LEU A 80 2.93 -11.49 -8.83
N TRP A 81 4.12 -12.06 -8.90
CA TRP A 81 4.36 -13.38 -9.50
C TRP A 81 3.87 -14.52 -8.60
N ARG A 82 4.38 -14.58 -7.37
CA ARG A 82 4.11 -15.67 -6.43
C ARG A 82 4.31 -15.20 -4.99
N HIS A 83 3.20 -15.05 -4.28
CA HIS A 83 3.20 -14.59 -2.88
C HIS A 83 4.08 -15.46 -1.95
N LYS A 84 4.20 -16.77 -2.21
CA LYS A 84 5.07 -17.68 -1.45
C LYS A 84 6.54 -17.20 -1.39
N TYR A 85 7.08 -16.70 -2.50
CA TYR A 85 8.46 -16.18 -2.52
C TYR A 85 8.58 -14.83 -1.82
N LEU A 86 7.52 -14.01 -1.84
CA LEU A 86 7.51 -12.75 -1.09
C LEU A 86 7.61 -13.04 0.40
N VAL A 87 6.82 -14.00 0.90
CA VAL A 87 6.87 -14.42 2.29
C VAL A 87 8.26 -15.00 2.63
N ALA A 88 8.83 -15.81 1.74
CA ALA A 88 10.16 -16.39 1.95
C ALA A 88 11.30 -15.36 2.02
N LEU A 89 11.25 -14.30 1.22
CA LEU A 89 12.32 -13.30 1.13
C LEU A 89 12.11 -12.09 2.04
N PHE A 90 10.87 -11.74 2.36
CA PHE A 90 10.52 -10.48 3.01
C PHE A 90 9.63 -10.62 4.26
N SER A 91 9.11 -11.79 4.63
CA SER A 91 8.20 -11.85 5.78
C SER A 91 8.86 -11.53 7.12
N GLN A 92 8.06 -10.96 8.02
CA GLN A 92 8.42 -10.65 9.41
C GLN A 92 9.72 -9.84 9.50
N HIS A 93 10.80 -10.45 10.02
CA HIS A 93 12.08 -9.83 10.28
C HIS A 93 12.98 -9.77 9.05
N ARG A 94 12.72 -10.58 8.01
CA ARG A 94 13.61 -10.69 6.83
C ARG A 94 13.71 -9.42 6.02
N THR A 95 12.65 -8.58 6.00
CA THR A 95 12.73 -7.25 5.37
C THR A 95 13.82 -6.38 6.00
N TYR A 96 14.12 -6.53 7.30
CA TYR A 96 15.18 -5.73 7.94
C TYR A 96 16.58 -6.10 7.46
N TYR A 97 16.82 -7.31 6.94
CA TYR A 97 18.10 -7.64 6.31
C TYR A 97 18.31 -6.85 5.01
N TRP A 98 17.23 -6.64 4.23
CA TRP A 98 17.27 -5.78 3.05
C TRP A 98 17.48 -4.31 3.42
N ILE A 99 16.84 -3.84 4.49
CA ILE A 99 17.07 -2.47 4.99
C ILE A 99 18.50 -2.32 5.51
N ALA A 100 19.02 -3.31 6.24
CA ALA A 100 20.40 -3.31 6.72
C ALA A 100 21.40 -3.31 5.57
N LEU A 101 21.11 -4.02 4.47
CA LEU A 101 21.90 -3.95 3.24
C LEU A 101 21.92 -2.53 2.65
N CYS A 102 20.77 -1.86 2.56
CA CYS A 102 20.70 -0.48 2.07
C CYS A 102 21.48 0.48 2.99
N PHE A 103 21.32 0.32 4.30
CA PHE A 103 22.06 1.11 5.28
C PHE A 103 23.57 0.86 5.27
N ALA A 104 24.00 -0.40 5.08
CA ALA A 104 25.41 -0.71 4.92
C ALA A 104 25.99 -0.06 3.64
N TYR A 105 25.21 -0.02 2.57
CA TYR A 105 25.60 0.67 1.34
C TYR A 105 25.71 2.19 1.53
N LEU A 106 24.78 2.80 2.30
CA LEU A 106 24.88 4.21 2.72
C LEU A 106 26.21 4.49 3.41
N LEU A 107 26.57 3.69 4.42
CA LEU A 107 27.82 3.86 5.16
C LEU A 107 29.03 3.68 4.25
N PHE A 108 29.02 2.66 3.39
CA PHE A 108 30.10 2.40 2.44
C PHE A 108 30.32 3.58 1.48
N VAL A 109 29.27 4.09 0.87
CA VAL A 109 29.39 5.23 -0.07
C VAL A 109 29.82 6.49 0.66
N THR A 110 29.27 6.78 1.84
CA THR A 110 29.63 7.97 2.63
C THR A 110 31.11 7.98 3.02
N THR A 111 31.72 6.80 3.18
CA THR A 111 33.12 6.68 3.64
C THR A 111 34.13 6.57 2.51
N PHE A 112 33.79 5.87 1.43
CA PHE A 112 34.74 5.55 0.36
C PHE A 112 34.50 6.30 -0.96
N ALA A 113 33.32 6.88 -1.17
CA ALA A 113 33.06 7.64 -2.37
C ALA A 113 33.58 9.07 -2.25
N ARG A 114 34.01 9.62 -3.39
CA ARG A 114 34.37 11.04 -3.49
C ARG A 114 33.10 11.88 -3.55
N GLY A 115 32.99 12.84 -2.64
CA GLY A 115 31.88 13.80 -2.59
C GLY A 115 31.87 14.77 -3.76
N LEU A 116 30.72 15.44 -3.95
CA LEU A 116 30.54 16.53 -4.90
C LEU A 116 30.94 17.86 -4.27
N PHE A 117 31.03 18.92 -5.07
CA PHE A 117 31.26 20.28 -4.63
C PHE A 117 30.16 21.20 -5.15
N PHE A 118 29.64 22.07 -4.28
CA PHE A 118 28.67 23.08 -4.65
C PHE A 118 29.39 24.22 -5.37
N SER A 119 28.77 24.71 -6.44
CA SER A 119 29.20 25.93 -7.12
C SER A 119 28.04 26.93 -7.16
N SER A 120 28.21 28.08 -6.49
CA SER A 120 27.25 29.19 -6.56
C SER A 120 27.14 29.80 -7.96
N ASN A 121 28.11 29.54 -8.86
CA ASN A 121 28.06 30.00 -10.25
C ASN A 121 26.98 29.28 -11.06
N ALA A 122 26.61 28.07 -10.64
CA ALA A 122 25.60 27.25 -11.31
C ALA A 122 24.50 26.75 -10.37
N TYR A 123 24.52 27.16 -9.10
CA TYR A 123 23.57 26.79 -8.05
C TYR A 123 23.35 25.27 -7.96
N ALA A 124 24.41 24.50 -8.16
CA ALA A 124 24.33 23.06 -8.32
C ALA A 124 25.60 22.35 -7.84
N TRP A 125 25.48 21.04 -7.65
CA TRP A 125 26.55 20.16 -7.25
C TRP A 125 27.29 19.58 -8.47
N PHE A 126 28.61 19.65 -8.46
CA PHE A 126 29.48 19.13 -9.51
C PHE A 126 30.61 18.30 -8.91
N PHE A 127 31.09 17.32 -9.65
CA PHE A 127 32.34 16.63 -9.29
C PHE A 127 33.55 17.52 -9.50
N ASP A 128 33.49 18.43 -10.48
CA ASP A 128 34.51 19.44 -10.73
C ASP A 128 34.38 20.58 -9.69
N PRO A 129 35.33 20.73 -8.74
CA PRO A 129 35.28 21.79 -7.74
C PRO A 129 35.44 23.19 -8.32
N TYR A 130 35.94 23.32 -9.56
CA TYR A 130 36.18 24.60 -10.23
C TYR A 130 35.13 24.92 -11.30
N TYR A 131 33.99 24.23 -11.27
CA TYR A 131 32.92 24.44 -12.25
C TYR A 131 32.46 25.91 -12.27
N GLY A 132 32.58 26.55 -13.44
CA GLY A 132 32.19 27.94 -13.67
C GLY A 132 33.23 28.99 -13.22
N VAL A 133 34.44 28.58 -12.82
CA VAL A 133 35.54 29.50 -12.48
C VAL A 133 36.41 29.70 -13.73
N ALA A 134 36.59 30.95 -14.16
CA ALA A 134 37.45 31.28 -15.28
C ALA A 134 38.93 31.01 -14.94
N GLU A 135 39.74 30.67 -15.96
CA GLU A 135 41.22 30.57 -15.88
C GLU A 135 41.81 29.38 -15.08
N VAL A 136 40.99 28.51 -14.50
CA VAL A 136 41.47 27.33 -13.75
C VAL A 136 41.35 26.06 -14.61
N HIS A 137 42.47 25.62 -15.19
CA HIS A 137 42.55 24.37 -15.97
C HIS A 137 43.05 23.24 -15.07
N VAL A 138 42.14 22.34 -14.69
CA VAL A 138 42.46 21.20 -13.83
C VAL A 138 41.96 19.93 -14.50
N ASP A 139 42.74 18.85 -14.35
CA ASP A 139 42.32 17.53 -14.81
C ASP A 139 41.09 17.06 -14.00
N LYS A 140 39.92 17.10 -14.67
CA LYS A 140 38.62 16.75 -14.09
C LYS A 140 38.53 15.26 -13.73
N SER A 141 39.36 14.41 -14.33
CA SER A 141 39.38 12.97 -14.06
C SER A 141 39.72 12.66 -12.60
N MET A 142 40.53 13.53 -11.98
CA MET A 142 40.96 13.39 -10.59
C MET A 142 39.81 13.52 -9.60
N TYR A 143 38.73 14.23 -9.95
CA TYR A 143 37.58 14.46 -9.07
C TYR A 143 36.37 13.57 -9.39
N MET A 144 36.45 12.75 -10.43
CA MET A 144 35.38 11.80 -10.76
C MET A 144 35.19 10.76 -9.65
N SER A 145 33.92 10.45 -9.36
CA SER A 145 33.53 9.42 -8.40
C SER A 145 33.11 8.14 -9.13
N ARG A 146 34.01 7.15 -9.17
CA ARG A 146 33.76 5.85 -9.82
C ARG A 146 32.58 5.10 -9.18
N ILE A 147 32.42 5.19 -7.87
CA ILE A 147 31.33 4.55 -7.12
C ILE A 147 29.97 5.13 -7.54
N HIS A 148 29.85 6.46 -7.61
CA HIS A 148 28.63 7.12 -8.06
C HIS A 148 28.27 6.74 -9.51
N TYR A 149 29.26 6.73 -10.40
CA TYR A 149 29.05 6.33 -11.80
C TYR A 149 28.53 4.89 -11.92
N VAL A 150 29.21 3.94 -11.26
CA VAL A 150 28.79 2.52 -11.26
C VAL A 150 27.41 2.36 -10.64
N ASN A 151 27.10 3.09 -9.57
CA ASN A 151 25.77 3.12 -8.97
C ASN A 151 24.72 3.54 -9.99
N ASN A 152 24.88 4.69 -10.63
CA ASN A 152 23.86 5.23 -11.53
C ASN A 152 23.64 4.33 -12.76
N ILE A 153 24.70 3.78 -13.34
CA ILE A 153 24.57 2.81 -14.46
C ILE A 153 23.86 1.53 -13.99
N SER A 154 24.21 1.01 -12.82
CA SER A 154 23.56 -0.20 -12.27
C SER A 154 22.08 0.03 -11.99
N VAL A 155 21.74 1.20 -11.43
CA VAL A 155 20.36 1.61 -11.12
C VAL A 155 19.54 1.73 -12.40
N ILE A 156 20.08 2.37 -13.43
CA ILE A 156 19.46 2.48 -14.76
C ILE A 156 19.12 1.08 -15.30
N ILE A 157 20.09 0.17 -15.33
CA ILE A 157 19.91 -1.18 -15.86
C ILE A 157 18.88 -1.98 -15.05
N LEU A 158 19.04 -2.01 -13.72
CA LEU A 158 18.21 -2.84 -12.84
C LEU A 158 16.78 -2.33 -12.73
N LEU A 159 16.58 -1.01 -12.59
CA LEU A 159 15.24 -0.44 -12.52
C LEU A 159 14.51 -0.56 -13.85
N THR A 160 15.17 -0.35 -14.99
CA THR A 160 14.51 -0.57 -16.29
C THR A 160 14.06 -2.02 -16.42
N ALA A 161 14.95 -2.99 -16.13
CA ALA A 161 14.60 -4.41 -16.22
C ALA A 161 13.42 -4.78 -15.30
N LEU A 162 13.49 -4.41 -14.02
CA LEU A 162 12.45 -4.74 -13.03
C LEU A 162 11.12 -4.05 -13.34
N ASN A 163 11.13 -2.78 -13.74
CA ASN A 163 9.89 -2.05 -14.05
C ASN A 163 9.24 -2.55 -15.35
N THR A 164 10.02 -2.87 -16.38
CA THR A 164 9.49 -3.51 -17.59
C THR A 164 8.82 -4.83 -17.24
N VAL A 165 9.49 -5.67 -16.45
CA VAL A 165 8.92 -6.92 -15.94
C VAL A 165 7.62 -6.68 -15.18
N LEU A 166 7.59 -5.69 -14.30
CA LEU A 166 6.43 -5.34 -13.48
C LEU A 166 5.23 -4.90 -14.34
N ILE A 167 5.44 -3.97 -15.26
CA ILE A 167 4.42 -3.45 -16.18
C ILE A 167 3.85 -4.56 -17.06
N VAL A 168 4.73 -5.37 -17.66
CA VAL A 168 4.32 -6.53 -18.48
C VAL A 168 3.52 -7.50 -17.62
N SER A 169 4.03 -7.89 -16.46
CA SER A 169 3.33 -8.82 -15.57
C SER A 169 1.95 -8.31 -15.15
N MET A 170 1.81 -7.01 -14.88
CA MET A 170 0.52 -6.38 -14.59
C MET A 170 -0.43 -6.41 -15.79
N TYR A 171 0.06 -6.06 -16.98
CA TYR A 171 -0.73 -6.07 -18.23
C TYR A 171 -1.30 -7.47 -18.50
N TRP A 172 -0.45 -8.50 -18.46
CA TRP A 172 -0.87 -9.89 -18.69
C TRP A 172 -1.85 -10.38 -17.63
N LYS A 173 -1.61 -10.07 -16.35
CA LYS A 173 -2.49 -10.47 -15.24
C LYS A 173 -3.86 -9.79 -15.32
N THR A 174 -3.92 -8.53 -15.76
CA THR A 174 -5.16 -7.78 -15.98
C THR A 174 -5.96 -8.33 -17.17
N ARG A 175 -5.29 -8.75 -18.24
CA ARG A 175 -5.94 -9.29 -19.44
C ARG A 175 -6.50 -10.72 -19.24
N LYS A 176 -5.83 -11.55 -18.43
CA LYS A 176 -6.20 -12.96 -18.23
C LYS A 176 -7.25 -13.19 -17.14
N SER A 177 -7.48 -12.20 -16.26
CA SER A 177 -8.40 -12.31 -15.13
C SER A 177 -9.61 -11.38 -15.33
N SER A 178 -10.82 -11.94 -15.43
CA SER A 178 -12.08 -11.18 -15.38
C SER A 178 -12.45 -10.72 -13.96
N SER A 179 -11.68 -11.12 -12.94
CA SER A 179 -11.95 -10.83 -11.54
C SER A 179 -11.42 -9.45 -11.14
N ALA A 180 -12.30 -8.61 -10.57
CA ALA A 180 -12.01 -7.29 -10.00
C ALA A 180 -11.10 -7.32 -8.74
N TYR A 181 -10.48 -8.46 -8.44
CA TYR A 181 -9.83 -8.81 -7.17
C TYR A 181 -8.30 -8.63 -7.15
N LEU A 182 -7.65 -8.07 -8.18
CA LEU A 182 -6.28 -7.59 -7.95
C LEU A 182 -6.40 -6.38 -7.01
N SER A 183 -6.15 -6.64 -5.72
CA SER A 183 -6.36 -5.71 -4.61
C SER A 183 -6.11 -4.28 -5.08
N ARG A 184 -7.14 -3.43 -5.02
CA ARG A 184 -7.05 -2.02 -5.46
C ARG A 184 -5.85 -1.33 -4.81
N MET A 185 -5.47 -1.78 -3.61
CA MET A 185 -4.24 -1.41 -2.89
C MET A 185 -2.98 -1.90 -3.61
N GLN A 186 -2.89 -3.20 -3.95
CA GLN A 186 -1.73 -3.76 -4.66
C GLN A 186 -1.50 -3.07 -6.02
N ARG A 187 -2.56 -2.77 -6.79
CA ARG A 187 -2.45 -2.03 -8.05
C ARG A 187 -1.93 -0.61 -7.86
N ARG A 188 -2.47 0.12 -6.87
CA ARG A 188 -2.06 1.51 -6.56
C ARG A 188 -0.61 1.59 -6.08
N VAL A 189 -0.22 0.74 -5.13
CA VAL A 189 1.15 0.67 -4.60
C VAL A 189 2.14 0.33 -5.72
N THR A 190 1.76 -0.55 -6.65
CA THR A 190 2.62 -0.90 -7.78
C THR A 190 2.78 0.26 -8.78
N ILE A 191 1.70 0.97 -9.12
CA ILE A 191 1.77 2.17 -9.98
C ILE A 191 2.66 3.24 -9.36
N GLN A 192 2.54 3.47 -8.05
CA GLN A 192 3.40 4.38 -7.31
C GLN A 192 4.88 3.99 -7.42
N THR A 193 5.22 2.71 -7.23
CA THR A 193 6.60 2.24 -7.37
C THR A 193 7.15 2.51 -8.78
N VAL A 194 6.35 2.31 -9.83
CA VAL A 194 6.77 2.61 -11.22
C VAL A 194 7.09 4.09 -11.40
N LEU A 195 6.24 4.99 -10.88
CA LEU A 195 6.45 6.44 -10.99
C LEU A 195 7.73 6.88 -10.27
N VAL A 196 7.93 6.43 -9.02
CA VAL A 196 9.13 6.74 -8.23
C VAL A 196 10.39 6.24 -8.94
N CYS A 197 10.36 5.02 -9.50
CA CYS A 197 11.53 4.48 -10.19
C CYS A 197 11.81 5.16 -11.53
N PHE A 198 10.78 5.65 -12.24
CA PHE A 198 10.96 6.41 -13.48
C PHE A 198 11.67 7.76 -13.22
N ILE A 199 11.30 8.45 -12.15
CA ILE A 199 11.95 9.70 -11.74
C ILE A 199 13.41 9.44 -11.36
N ASN A 200 13.68 8.41 -10.55
CA ASN A 200 15.05 8.03 -10.17
C ASN A 200 15.91 7.61 -11.36
N PHE A 201 15.35 6.90 -12.34
CA PHE A 201 16.03 6.57 -13.59
C PHE A 201 16.47 7.84 -14.32
N PHE A 202 15.56 8.80 -14.46
CA PHE A 202 15.81 10.01 -15.23
C PHE A 202 16.83 10.93 -14.52
N ALA A 203 16.74 11.06 -13.20
CA ALA A 203 17.73 11.77 -12.40
C ALA A 203 19.13 11.12 -12.49
N ALA A 204 19.23 9.79 -12.37
CA ALA A 204 20.49 9.06 -12.53
C ALA A 204 21.11 9.26 -13.94
N PHE A 205 20.27 9.29 -14.97
CA PHE A 205 20.69 9.54 -16.35
C PHE A 205 21.25 10.97 -16.53
N VAL A 206 20.53 11.99 -16.04
CA VAL A 206 20.98 13.39 -16.16
C VAL A 206 22.30 13.61 -15.42
N TYR A 207 22.47 13.07 -14.21
CA TYR A 207 23.72 13.21 -13.47
C TYR A 207 24.88 12.40 -14.08
N ALA A 208 24.59 11.25 -14.72
CA ALA A 208 25.59 10.54 -15.50
C ALA A 208 26.05 11.37 -16.73
N TYR A 209 25.13 12.08 -17.39
CA TYR A 209 25.46 13.02 -18.46
C TYR A 209 26.36 14.17 -17.94
N MET A 210 25.95 14.82 -16.85
CA MET A 210 26.63 15.98 -16.27
C MET A 210 28.08 15.69 -15.84
N GLN A 211 28.39 14.43 -15.55
CA GLN A 211 29.73 13.98 -15.17
C GLN A 211 30.74 14.06 -16.32
N PHE A 212 30.32 13.74 -17.56
CA PHE A 212 31.24 13.51 -18.68
C PHE A 212 31.08 14.50 -19.83
N LEU A 213 29.93 15.14 -19.94
CA LEU A 213 29.60 16.00 -21.08
C LEU A 213 29.50 17.47 -20.65
N PRO A 214 29.85 18.41 -21.55
CA PRO A 214 29.64 19.83 -21.32
C PRO A 214 28.17 20.06 -20.95
N THR A 215 27.96 20.65 -19.78
CA THR A 215 26.61 20.78 -19.23
C THR A 215 26.11 22.21 -19.40
N PRO A 216 25.19 22.49 -20.35
CA PRO A 216 24.57 23.79 -20.47
C PRO A 216 23.53 24.01 -19.36
N THR A 217 23.18 25.26 -19.09
CA THR A 217 22.31 25.65 -17.96
C THR A 217 20.98 24.91 -17.90
N TYR A 218 20.36 24.61 -19.04
CA TYR A 218 19.10 23.87 -19.07
C TYR A 218 19.23 22.42 -18.58
N VAL A 219 20.38 21.76 -18.81
CA VAL A 219 20.64 20.41 -18.28
C VAL A 219 20.87 20.46 -16.78
N ILE A 220 21.52 21.52 -16.28
CA ILE A 220 21.71 21.73 -14.83
C ILE A 220 20.35 21.88 -14.14
N LEU A 221 19.47 22.73 -14.70
CA LEU A 221 18.11 22.93 -14.19
C LEU A 221 17.30 21.63 -14.21
N LEU A 222 17.41 20.86 -15.30
CA LEU A 222 16.78 19.54 -15.41
C LEU A 222 17.33 18.58 -14.36
N GLY A 223 18.64 18.58 -14.12
CA GLY A 223 19.28 17.77 -13.08
C GLY A 223 18.76 18.14 -11.68
N GLN A 224 18.70 19.42 -11.35
CA GLN A 224 18.16 19.88 -10.06
C GLN A 224 16.68 19.51 -9.90
N LEU A 225 15.86 19.77 -10.92
CA LEU A 225 14.44 19.41 -10.89
C LEU A 225 14.25 17.91 -10.66
N THR A 226 14.97 17.09 -11.41
CA THR A 226 14.78 15.63 -11.36
C THR A 226 15.33 15.02 -10.08
N TRP A 227 16.44 15.53 -9.56
CA TRP A 227 16.95 15.20 -8.23
C TRP A 227 15.94 15.57 -7.15
N GLN A 228 15.44 16.81 -7.16
CA GLN A 228 14.44 17.26 -6.19
C GLN A 228 13.17 16.41 -6.30
N LEU A 229 12.70 16.08 -7.50
CA LEU A 229 11.55 15.20 -7.65
C LEU A 229 11.82 13.79 -7.10
N SER A 230 13.04 13.24 -7.25
CA SER A 230 13.40 11.95 -6.64
C SER A 230 13.42 11.98 -5.12
N THR A 231 13.98 13.03 -4.50
CA THR A 231 14.14 13.16 -3.03
C THR A 231 12.93 13.79 -2.33
N GLU A 232 12.12 14.59 -3.03
CA GLU A 232 11.02 15.38 -2.46
C GLU A 232 9.63 14.87 -2.86
N MET A 233 9.47 14.05 -3.92
CA MET A 233 8.15 13.44 -4.21
C MET A 233 7.92 12.12 -3.48
N GLY A 234 8.95 11.47 -2.91
CA GLY A 234 8.77 10.24 -2.15
C GLY A 234 7.76 10.42 -1.00
N MET A 235 7.97 11.44 -0.17
CA MET A 235 7.21 11.65 1.07
C MET A 235 5.85 12.35 0.94
N PRO A 236 5.66 13.41 0.14
CA PRO A 236 4.36 14.02 -0.10
C PRO A 236 3.47 13.15 -0.99
N LEU A 237 4.02 12.32 -1.88
CA LEU A 237 3.25 11.35 -2.64
C LEU A 237 2.94 10.12 -1.78
N VAL A 238 3.83 9.69 -0.87
CA VAL A 238 3.50 8.70 0.17
C VAL A 238 2.46 9.27 1.14
N PHE A 239 2.57 10.51 1.59
CA PHE A 239 1.57 11.14 2.45
C PHE A 239 0.28 11.41 1.70
N LEU A 240 0.28 12.03 0.51
CA LEU A 240 -0.93 12.23 -0.30
C LEU A 240 -1.51 10.92 -0.76
N LEU A 241 -0.75 9.89 -1.11
CA LEU A 241 -1.32 8.58 -1.44
C LEU A 241 -1.71 7.81 -0.20
N LEU A 242 -1.10 7.97 0.97
CA LEU A 242 -1.58 7.40 2.24
C LEU A 242 -2.75 8.19 2.83
N SER A 243 -2.88 9.49 2.52
CA SER A 243 -3.93 10.42 2.96
C SER A 243 -5.13 10.38 2.01
N PHE A 244 -4.91 10.31 0.70
CA PHE A 244 -5.90 10.08 -0.34
C PHE A 244 -6.26 8.59 -0.41
N ALA A 245 -5.34 7.66 -0.09
CA ALA A 245 -5.75 6.31 0.31
C ALA A 245 -6.43 6.35 1.67
N PHE A 246 -6.14 7.21 2.63
CA PHE A 246 -6.99 7.32 3.82
C PHE A 246 -8.39 7.77 3.43
N SER A 247 -8.53 8.77 2.57
CA SER A 247 -9.84 9.27 2.11
C SER A 247 -10.55 8.37 1.09
N LEU A 248 -9.87 7.42 0.44
CA LEU A 248 -10.46 6.44 -0.49
C LEU A 248 -10.45 4.98 -0.01
N VAL A 249 -9.71 4.67 1.07
CA VAL A 249 -9.63 3.35 1.75
C VAL A 249 -10.34 3.41 3.11
N ILE A 250 -10.75 4.60 3.54
CA ILE A 250 -11.74 4.75 4.59
C ILE A 250 -13.03 5.31 3.96
N PRO A 251 -13.94 4.48 3.43
CA PRO A 251 -15.33 4.72 3.80
C PRO A 251 -15.35 4.58 5.33
N ASP A 252 -15.60 5.68 6.05
CA ASP A 252 -15.68 5.79 7.52
C ASP A 252 -15.11 4.64 8.37
N SER A 253 -13.95 4.90 8.99
CA SER A 253 -13.23 4.01 9.92
C SER A 253 -12.90 2.59 9.40
N ALA A 254 -11.93 1.90 10.00
CA ALA A 254 -12.14 0.45 10.15
C ALA A 254 -13.51 0.34 10.82
N PRO A 255 -14.42 -0.58 10.48
CA PRO A 255 -15.71 -0.57 11.12
C PRO A 255 -15.53 -1.00 12.57
N THR A 256 -15.22 -0.06 13.43
CA THR A 256 -15.19 -0.19 14.87
C THR A 256 -16.39 0.56 15.44
N ILE A 257 -16.97 1.50 14.67
CA ILE A 257 -18.26 2.09 14.97
C ILE A 257 -19.33 1.13 14.44
N GLY A 258 -19.79 0.23 15.31
CA GLY A 258 -20.97 -0.60 15.08
C GLY A 258 -20.74 -2.05 14.63
N TRP A 259 -19.54 -2.43 14.14
CA TRP A 259 -19.25 -3.83 13.82
C TRP A 259 -18.60 -4.56 15.00
N THR A 260 -18.96 -5.83 15.17
CA THR A 260 -18.50 -6.71 16.24
C THR A 260 -17.75 -7.90 15.64
N ARG A 261 -16.61 -8.26 16.23
CA ARG A 261 -15.76 -9.36 15.73
C ARG A 261 -16.16 -10.69 16.35
N PHE A 262 -16.19 -11.74 15.53
CA PHE A 262 -16.26 -13.14 15.98
C PHE A 262 -15.33 -13.99 15.11
N GLY A 263 -14.32 -14.61 15.73
CA GLY A 263 -13.28 -15.36 15.03
C GLY A 263 -12.54 -14.50 13.98
N ASN A 264 -12.50 -15.00 12.75
CA ASN A 264 -11.85 -14.36 11.60
C ASN A 264 -12.82 -13.52 10.74
N PHE A 265 -13.94 -13.08 11.32
CA PHE A 265 -14.96 -12.29 10.62
C PHE A 265 -15.45 -11.11 11.46
N TYR A 266 -15.94 -10.08 10.78
CA TYR A 266 -16.65 -8.93 11.35
C TYR A 266 -18.12 -8.97 10.97
N TYR A 267 -19.00 -8.57 11.89
CA TYR A 267 -20.45 -8.57 11.74
C TYR A 267 -21.07 -7.24 12.15
N ILE A 268 -22.15 -6.82 11.49
CA ILE A 268 -22.98 -5.68 11.90
C ILE A 268 -24.45 -5.97 11.62
N VAL A 269 -25.32 -5.38 12.43
CA VAL A 269 -26.77 -5.35 12.19
C VAL A 269 -27.14 -3.95 11.71
N HIS A 270 -27.60 -3.84 10.47
CA HIS A 270 -28.10 -2.59 9.93
C HIS A 270 -29.56 -2.39 10.31
N THR A 271 -29.84 -1.29 11.02
CA THR A 271 -31.14 -0.96 11.63
C THR A 271 -31.76 0.34 11.10
N ASP A 272 -31.03 1.05 10.24
CA ASP A 272 -31.36 2.37 9.70
C ASP A 272 -32.61 2.36 8.81
N LYS A 273 -32.78 1.30 8.01
CA LYS A 273 -33.88 1.15 7.07
C LYS A 273 -34.12 -0.33 6.76
N GLY A 274 -35.38 -0.75 6.82
CA GLY A 274 -35.80 -2.08 6.36
C GLY A 274 -35.56 -2.22 4.86
N ARG A 275 -34.90 -3.31 4.45
CA ARG A 275 -34.51 -3.63 3.08
C ARG A 275 -35.08 -4.98 2.65
N THR A 276 -35.43 -5.12 1.37
CA THR A 276 -35.69 -6.45 0.80
C THR A 276 -34.41 -7.29 0.83
N PHE A 277 -34.51 -8.61 0.69
CA PHE A 277 -33.32 -9.47 0.75
C PHE A 277 -32.26 -9.05 -0.29
N LEU A 278 -32.70 -8.78 -1.53
CA LEU A 278 -31.80 -8.34 -2.60
C LEU A 278 -31.21 -6.95 -2.35
N GLU A 279 -31.99 -6.02 -1.78
CA GLU A 279 -31.49 -4.71 -1.37
C GLU A 279 -30.47 -4.81 -0.22
N ALA A 280 -30.72 -5.71 0.73
CA ALA A 280 -29.84 -5.96 1.86
C ALA A 280 -28.51 -6.58 1.42
N GLU A 281 -28.55 -7.56 0.50
CA GLU A 281 -27.33 -8.14 -0.07
C GLU A 281 -26.51 -7.11 -0.85
N ARG A 282 -27.16 -6.30 -1.69
CA ARG A 282 -26.47 -5.19 -2.38
C ARG A 282 -25.85 -4.20 -1.41
N HIS A 283 -26.49 -3.95 -0.27
CA HIS A 283 -25.98 -3.06 0.77
C HIS A 283 -24.77 -3.66 1.49
N CYS A 284 -24.80 -4.93 1.88
CA CYS A 284 -23.63 -5.60 2.45
C CYS A 284 -22.50 -5.63 1.41
N SER A 285 -22.79 -6.03 0.18
CA SER A 285 -21.83 -6.11 -0.94
C SER A 285 -21.16 -4.77 -1.25
N SER A 286 -21.86 -3.64 -1.15
CA SER A 286 -21.26 -2.32 -1.40
C SER A 286 -20.21 -1.92 -0.37
N THR A 287 -20.23 -2.54 0.81
CA THR A 287 -19.24 -2.37 1.89
C THR A 287 -18.15 -3.44 1.90
N GLY A 288 -18.15 -4.36 0.94
CA GLY A 288 -17.21 -5.50 0.89
C GLY A 288 -17.59 -6.67 1.80
N ALA A 289 -18.83 -6.70 2.29
CA ALA A 289 -19.43 -7.77 3.07
C ALA A 289 -20.49 -8.52 2.26
N HIS A 290 -21.04 -9.59 2.81
CA HIS A 290 -22.25 -10.25 2.31
C HIS A 290 -23.27 -10.38 3.44
N LEU A 291 -24.54 -10.66 3.15
CA LEU A 291 -25.44 -11.13 4.20
C LEU A 291 -24.82 -12.36 4.89
N ALA A 292 -24.95 -12.41 6.21
CA ALA A 292 -24.17 -13.34 7.03
C ALA A 292 -24.46 -14.81 6.69
N SER A 293 -23.41 -15.54 6.29
CA SER A 293 -23.33 -17.00 6.34
C SER A 293 -22.98 -17.47 7.74
N ILE A 294 -23.48 -18.65 8.14
CA ILE A 294 -23.24 -19.22 9.47
C ILE A 294 -22.84 -20.69 9.30
N HIS A 295 -21.69 -21.07 9.85
CA HIS A 295 -21.05 -22.37 9.64
C HIS A 295 -20.88 -23.19 10.92
N ILE A 296 -21.09 -22.59 12.09
CA ILE A 296 -20.98 -23.29 13.38
C ILE A 296 -22.01 -22.77 14.39
N SER A 297 -22.36 -23.60 15.37
CA SER A 297 -23.32 -23.23 16.43
C SER A 297 -22.88 -22.03 17.26
N ALA A 298 -21.57 -21.89 17.54
CA ALA A 298 -21.02 -20.76 18.28
C ALA A 298 -21.19 -19.43 17.52
N GLU A 299 -21.10 -19.46 16.18
CA GLU A 299 -21.33 -18.30 15.31
C GLU A 299 -22.81 -17.93 15.27
N ASN A 300 -23.71 -18.93 15.24
CA ASN A 300 -25.14 -18.73 15.34
C ASN A 300 -25.50 -17.96 16.61
N LEU A 301 -25.09 -18.47 17.77
CA LEU A 301 -25.33 -17.84 19.08
C LEU A 301 -24.75 -16.42 19.17
N PHE A 302 -23.59 -16.20 18.54
CA PHE A 302 -23.03 -14.86 18.45
C PHE A 302 -23.92 -13.90 17.64
N VAL A 303 -24.36 -14.31 16.44
CA VAL A 303 -25.26 -13.50 15.59
C VAL A 303 -26.59 -13.24 16.28
N GLU A 304 -27.14 -14.22 16.98
CA GLU A 304 -28.34 -14.06 17.82
C GLU A 304 -28.16 -12.95 18.86
N SER A 305 -27.07 -13.01 19.62
CA SER A 305 -26.76 -12.01 20.64
C SER A 305 -26.58 -10.62 20.03
N LEU A 306 -25.98 -10.55 18.84
CA LEU A 306 -25.76 -9.30 18.12
C LEU A 306 -27.10 -8.68 17.69
N ILE A 307 -27.98 -9.46 17.07
CA ILE A 307 -29.32 -9.00 16.67
C ILE A 307 -30.13 -8.57 17.90
N TYR A 308 -30.10 -9.36 18.98
CA TYR A 308 -30.82 -9.06 20.22
C TYR A 308 -30.40 -7.72 20.83
N ASN A 309 -29.09 -7.45 20.84
CA ASN A 309 -28.53 -6.24 21.43
C ASN A 309 -28.68 -5.01 20.51
N SER A 310 -28.81 -5.21 19.20
CA SER A 310 -28.92 -4.13 18.22
C SER A 310 -30.35 -3.69 17.89
N LEU A 311 -31.36 -4.54 18.11
CA LEU A 311 -32.75 -4.26 17.71
C LEU A 311 -33.68 -3.92 18.89
N PRO A 312 -34.71 -3.06 18.66
CA PRO A 312 -35.77 -2.86 19.63
C PRO A 312 -36.47 -4.19 19.95
N LYS A 313 -36.75 -4.42 21.24
CA LYS A 313 -37.33 -5.68 21.73
C LYS A 313 -38.69 -6.04 21.10
N SER A 314 -39.38 -5.05 20.51
CA SER A 314 -40.66 -5.22 19.82
C SER A 314 -40.54 -5.89 18.44
N ASN A 315 -39.38 -5.87 17.78
CA ASN A 315 -39.23 -6.42 16.42
C ASN A 315 -37.80 -6.95 16.16
N ILE A 316 -37.50 -8.10 16.75
CA ILE A 316 -36.19 -8.75 16.65
C ILE A 316 -36.20 -9.75 15.48
N THR A 317 -36.09 -9.22 14.26
CA THR A 317 -35.97 -10.01 13.03
C THR A 317 -34.95 -9.37 12.10
N ALA A 318 -34.05 -10.17 11.55
CA ALA A 318 -33.08 -9.72 10.55
C ALA A 318 -32.82 -10.78 9.47
N TRP A 319 -32.48 -10.33 8.27
CA TRP A 319 -31.98 -11.18 7.19
C TRP A 319 -30.62 -11.78 7.54
N ILE A 320 -30.46 -13.07 7.24
CA ILE A 320 -29.18 -13.77 7.09
C ILE A 320 -29.02 -14.21 5.64
N GLY A 321 -27.82 -14.61 5.21
CA GLY A 321 -27.48 -14.78 3.79
C GLY A 321 -28.03 -16.01 3.09
N ALA A 322 -28.95 -16.77 3.71
CA ALA A 322 -29.47 -17.98 3.11
C ALA A 322 -30.69 -17.68 2.22
N PHE A 323 -30.71 -18.24 1.02
CA PHE A 323 -31.83 -18.14 0.07
C PHE A 323 -32.10 -19.47 -0.60
N ARG A 324 -33.37 -19.73 -0.94
CA ARG A 324 -33.77 -20.94 -1.67
C ARG A 324 -33.53 -20.74 -3.16
N ALA A 325 -32.64 -21.55 -3.73
CA ALA A 325 -32.34 -21.50 -5.16
C ALA A 325 -33.44 -22.21 -5.96
N ALA A 326 -34.10 -21.49 -6.87
CA ALA A 326 -35.21 -22.00 -7.68
C ALA A 326 -34.86 -23.26 -8.49
N ALA A 327 -33.60 -23.39 -8.94
CA ALA A 327 -33.16 -24.52 -9.75
C ALA A 327 -32.95 -25.83 -8.98
N THR A 328 -32.68 -25.75 -7.67
CA THR A 328 -32.33 -26.93 -6.85
C THR A 328 -33.29 -27.16 -5.68
N GLU A 329 -34.19 -26.21 -5.43
CA GLU A 329 -35.07 -26.13 -4.26
C GLU A 329 -34.35 -26.16 -2.89
N ARG A 330 -33.00 -26.07 -2.89
CA ARG A 330 -32.15 -26.07 -1.70
C ARG A 330 -31.79 -24.65 -1.28
N PHE A 331 -31.50 -24.49 0.01
CA PHE A 331 -30.93 -23.26 0.54
C PHE A 331 -29.43 -23.20 0.27
N LEU A 332 -28.96 -22.03 -0.17
CA LEU A 332 -27.57 -21.71 -0.43
C LEU A 332 -27.22 -20.38 0.25
N TRP A 333 -25.94 -20.18 0.56
CA TRP A 333 -25.43 -18.90 1.03
C TRP A 333 -25.14 -17.97 -0.15
N VAL A 334 -25.47 -16.68 -0.01
CA VAL A 334 -25.17 -15.64 -1.01
C VAL A 334 -23.68 -15.41 -1.23
N ASP A 335 -22.84 -15.76 -0.25
CA ASP A 335 -21.37 -15.67 -0.35
C ASP A 335 -20.73 -16.88 -1.06
N GLY A 336 -21.54 -17.88 -1.44
CA GLY A 336 -21.12 -19.08 -2.17
C GLY A 336 -20.46 -20.16 -1.30
N THR A 337 -20.40 -19.99 0.02
CA THR A 337 -19.90 -21.00 0.95
C THR A 337 -20.87 -22.20 1.05
N PRO A 338 -20.39 -23.41 1.41
CA PRO A 338 -21.26 -24.57 1.58
C PRO A 338 -22.22 -24.38 2.76
N MET A 339 -23.44 -24.91 2.65
CA MET A 339 -24.39 -24.98 3.75
C MET A 339 -24.13 -26.23 4.60
N ASP A 340 -23.12 -26.14 5.46
CA ASP A 340 -22.61 -27.17 6.36
C ASP A 340 -23.21 -27.11 7.78
N PHE A 341 -23.82 -25.98 8.13
CA PHE A 341 -24.57 -25.78 9.36
C PHE A 341 -25.93 -25.16 9.09
N SER A 342 -26.92 -25.52 9.90
CA SER A 342 -28.23 -24.90 9.89
C SER A 342 -28.95 -25.03 11.22
N ASP A 343 -29.67 -23.98 11.60
CA ASP A 343 -30.51 -23.94 12.80
C ASP A 343 -31.96 -23.57 12.43
N TRP A 344 -32.53 -24.33 11.49
CA TRP A 344 -33.91 -24.15 11.06
C TRP A 344 -34.89 -24.45 12.19
N LEU A 345 -35.97 -23.67 12.26
CA LEU A 345 -37.09 -23.99 13.17
C LEU A 345 -37.67 -25.37 12.81
N THR A 346 -38.02 -26.17 13.82
CA THR A 346 -38.64 -27.48 13.62
C THR A 346 -39.81 -27.41 12.63
N GLY A 347 -39.77 -28.24 11.59
CA GLY A 347 -40.76 -28.25 10.51
C GLY A 347 -40.51 -27.24 9.38
N LYS A 348 -39.39 -26.51 9.42
CA LYS A 348 -38.90 -25.65 8.33
C LYS A 348 -37.54 -26.14 7.83
N PRO A 349 -37.18 -25.87 6.57
CA PRO A 349 -38.05 -25.34 5.51
C PRO A 349 -39.17 -26.31 5.09
N GLU A 350 -40.32 -25.79 4.65
CA GLU A 350 -41.38 -26.63 4.09
C GLU A 350 -40.97 -27.16 2.71
N ILE A 351 -41.42 -28.38 2.40
CA ILE A 351 -41.20 -29.04 1.11
C ILE A 351 -42.27 -28.53 0.14
N GLY A 352 -41.89 -28.05 -1.06
CA GLY A 352 -42.82 -27.68 -2.12
C GLY A 352 -43.32 -26.23 -2.15
N SER A 353 -42.64 -25.28 -1.48
CA SER A 353 -42.95 -23.85 -1.62
C SER A 353 -42.59 -23.35 -3.03
N SER A 354 -43.56 -22.87 -3.79
CA SER A 354 -43.36 -22.39 -5.18
C SER A 354 -42.74 -20.99 -5.29
N GLU A 355 -42.64 -20.25 -4.19
CA GLU A 355 -42.08 -18.89 -4.16
C GLU A 355 -40.62 -18.87 -3.69
N PRO A 356 -39.80 -17.89 -4.16
CA PRO A 356 -38.45 -17.71 -3.65
C PRO A 356 -38.51 -17.29 -2.18
N GLU A 357 -37.95 -18.14 -1.32
CA GLU A 357 -37.84 -17.88 0.10
C GLU A 357 -36.41 -17.49 0.49
N CYS A 358 -36.33 -16.54 1.40
CA CYS A 358 -35.10 -16.02 1.97
C CYS A 358 -35.13 -16.20 3.48
N SER A 359 -33.97 -16.42 4.10
CA SER A 359 -33.90 -16.80 5.51
C SER A 359 -33.80 -15.60 6.43
N VAL A 360 -34.67 -15.59 7.44
CA VAL A 360 -34.59 -14.65 8.56
C VAL A 360 -34.15 -15.38 9.82
N MET A 361 -33.37 -14.70 10.64
CA MET A 361 -33.17 -15.07 12.04
C MET A 361 -34.15 -14.22 12.89
N PHE A 362 -35.00 -14.87 13.69
CA PHE A 362 -36.06 -14.21 14.46
C PHE A 362 -36.18 -14.77 15.88
N ILE A 363 -36.59 -13.94 16.84
CA ILE A 363 -37.02 -14.41 18.17
C ILE A 363 -38.50 -14.78 18.17
N ARG A 364 -38.85 -15.94 18.73
CA ARG A 364 -40.22 -16.18 19.22
C ARG A 364 -40.42 -15.45 20.55
N GLN A 365 -41.17 -14.34 20.54
CA GLN A 365 -41.47 -13.58 21.76
C GLN A 365 -42.31 -14.36 22.80
N HIS A 366 -43.00 -15.45 22.40
CA HIS A 366 -43.90 -16.24 23.25
C HIS A 366 -43.44 -17.68 23.54
N HIS A 367 -42.16 -18.03 23.31
CA HIS A 367 -41.64 -19.37 23.66
C HIS A 367 -40.95 -19.37 25.03
N PRO A 368 -41.10 -20.44 25.86
CA PRO A 368 -40.48 -20.53 27.18
C PRO A 368 -38.94 -20.50 27.11
N THR A 369 -38.36 -20.95 25.99
CA THR A 369 -36.96 -20.75 25.63
C THR A 369 -36.88 -19.63 24.59
N LYS A 370 -36.39 -18.44 24.96
CA LYS A 370 -36.08 -17.37 23.99
C LYS A 370 -34.92 -17.83 23.10
N SER A 371 -35.25 -18.61 22.07
CA SER A 371 -34.33 -19.17 21.10
C SER A 371 -34.63 -18.54 19.75
N PHE A 372 -33.57 -18.10 19.08
CA PHE A 372 -33.67 -17.72 17.69
C PHE A 372 -33.58 -18.98 16.86
N HIS A 373 -34.40 -19.07 15.82
CA HIS A 373 -34.26 -20.11 14.80
C HIS A 373 -34.41 -19.48 13.43
N TRP A 374 -33.90 -20.15 12.40
CA TRP A 374 -34.02 -19.68 11.03
C TRP A 374 -35.37 -20.06 10.46
N VAL A 375 -36.05 -19.11 9.81
CA VAL A 375 -37.33 -19.35 9.15
C VAL A 375 -37.30 -18.77 7.75
N PRO A 376 -37.77 -19.52 6.74
CA PRO A 376 -38.00 -18.98 5.40
C PRO A 376 -39.10 -17.91 5.38
N ARG A 377 -38.88 -16.82 4.65
CA ARG A 377 -39.84 -15.74 4.40
C ARG A 377 -39.76 -15.29 2.95
N SER A 378 -40.82 -14.64 2.46
CA SER A 378 -40.80 -14.01 1.13
C SER A 378 -39.67 -12.99 1.04
N CYS A 379 -38.80 -13.11 0.04
CA CYS A 379 -37.62 -12.24 -0.14
C CYS A 379 -37.95 -10.75 -0.31
N ASN A 380 -39.22 -10.41 -0.57
CA ASN A 380 -39.69 -9.06 -0.84
C ASN A 380 -40.11 -8.28 0.42
N ILE A 381 -40.14 -8.90 1.60
CA ILE A 381 -40.42 -8.17 2.85
C ILE A 381 -39.22 -7.30 3.23
N LYS A 382 -39.48 -6.17 3.90
CA LYS A 382 -38.43 -5.24 4.32
C LYS A 382 -38.05 -5.48 5.77
N LEU A 383 -36.80 -5.90 6.00
CA LEU A 383 -36.27 -6.20 7.33
C LEU A 383 -34.88 -5.59 7.54
N ASN A 384 -34.41 -5.63 8.79
CA ASN A 384 -33.02 -5.38 9.14
C ASN A 384 -32.12 -6.48 8.56
N ALA A 385 -30.82 -6.24 8.48
CA ALA A 385 -29.88 -7.16 7.84
C ALA A 385 -28.62 -7.36 8.66
N VAL A 386 -28.13 -8.60 8.72
CA VAL A 386 -26.83 -8.92 9.29
C VAL A 386 -25.82 -9.06 8.16
N CYS A 387 -24.79 -8.21 8.14
CA CYS A 387 -23.69 -8.33 7.20
C CYS A 387 -22.48 -9.01 7.87
N LYS A 388 -21.72 -9.79 7.09
CA LYS A 388 -20.49 -10.49 7.48
C LYS A 388 -19.38 -10.23 6.46
N MET A 389 -18.15 -10.03 6.93
CA MET A 389 -16.97 -9.97 6.07
C MET A 389 -15.72 -10.56 6.74
N PRO A 390 -14.71 -11.00 5.96
CA PRO A 390 -13.45 -11.49 6.51
C PRO A 390 -12.69 -10.40 7.28
N ALA A 391 -12.06 -10.78 8.39
CA ALA A 391 -11.09 -9.95 9.07
C ALA A 391 -9.80 -9.90 8.22
N PHE A 392 -9.38 -8.69 7.81
CA PHE A 392 -8.17 -8.52 6.99
C PHE A 392 -6.93 -9.10 7.71
N GLY A 393 -6.26 -10.09 7.12
CA GLY A 393 -4.94 -10.55 7.58
C GLY A 393 -4.64 -12.04 7.58
N GLU A 394 -5.60 -12.93 7.29
CA GLU A 394 -5.34 -14.38 7.30
C GLU A 394 -6.10 -15.09 6.17
N ALA A 395 -5.42 -15.35 5.06
CA ALA A 395 -5.71 -16.41 4.09
C ALA A 395 -4.43 -16.79 3.33
#